data_AF-A0A540WGS1-F1
#
_entry.id   AF-A0A540WGS1-F1
#
_cell.length_a   1.000
_cell.length_b   1.000
_cell.length_c   1.000
_cell.angle_alpha   90.00
_cell.angle_beta   90.00
_cell.angle_gamma   90.00
#
_symmetry.space_group_name_H-M   'P 1'
#
loop_
_entity.id
_entity.type
_entity.pdbx_description
1 polymer ?
#
loop_
_entity_poly.entity_id
_entity_poly.type
_entity_poly.pdbx_seq_one_letter_code
_entity_poly.pdbx_strand_id
1 'polypeptide(L)' 'EHSRAALGRTTTRQWLQSKLEAPGTFNTRTIARQLDALQRGEGPTYFEIVMDIFASHRQITLVPA' A
#
# COMPACT_ATOMS: atom_id res chain seq x y z
N GLU A 1 -4.96 -10.84 11.83
CA GLU A 1 -3.73 -11.41 11.25
C GLU A 1 -3.77 -11.66 9.75
N HIS A 2 -4.77 -12.40 9.24
CA HIS A 2 -4.83 -12.81 7.84
C HIS A 2 -4.69 -11.66 6.82
N SER A 3 -5.41 -10.55 7.00
CA SER A 3 -5.33 -9.40 6.09
C SER A 3 -3.96 -8.71 6.10
N ARG A 4 -3.27 -8.67 7.25
CA ARG A 4 -1.92 -8.08 7.36
C ARG A 4 -0.89 -8.90 6.59
N ALA A 5 -0.97 -10.23 6.70
CA ALA A 5 -0.11 -11.13 5.94
C ALA A 5 -0.42 -11.08 4.43
N ALA A 6 -1.71 -11.13 4.06
CA ALA A 6 -2.16 -11.13 2.68
C ALA A 6 -1.86 -9.81 1.95
N LEU A 7 -1.90 -8.67 2.64
CA LEU A 7 -1.62 -7.34 2.09
C LEU A 7 -0.23 -6.80 2.49
N GLY A 8 0.70 -7.72 2.80
CA GLY A 8 2.07 -7.41 3.19
C GLY A 8 2.95 -6.96 2.01
N ARG A 9 4.28 -7.01 2.22
CA ARG A 9 5.27 -6.44 1.30
C ARG A 9 5.23 -7.04 -0.11
N THR A 10 5.10 -8.37 -0.24
CA THR A 10 5.08 -9.04 -1.54
C THR A 10 3.89 -8.61 -2.38
N THR A 11 2.69 -8.63 -1.80
CA THR A 11 1.46 -8.19 -2.46
C THR A 11 1.51 -6.72 -2.81
N THR A 12 2.01 -5.87 -1.90
CA THR A 12 2.18 -4.43 -2.15
C THR A 12 3.12 -4.18 -3.32
N ARG A 13 4.23 -4.94 -3.40
CA ARG A 13 5.18 -4.85 -4.51
C ARG A 13 4.52 -5.19 -5.84
N GLN A 14 3.81 -6.32 -5.92
CA GLN A 14 3.11 -6.75 -7.13
C GLN A 14 2.06 -5.73 -7.59
N TRP A 15 1.30 -5.18 -6.64
CA TRP A 15 0.32 -4.14 -6.90
C TRP A 15 0.97 -2.85 -7.45
N LEU A 16 2.07 -2.37 -6.85
CA LEU A 16 2.79 -1.20 -7.35
C LEU A 16 3.39 -1.45 -8.74
N GLN A 17 3.92 -2.65 -9.00
CA GLN A 17 4.45 -3.03 -10.31
C GLN A 17 3.36 -3.02 -11.38
N SER A 18 2.20 -3.62 -11.12
CA SER A 18 1.06 -3.61 -12.04
C SER A 18 0.60 -2.18 -12.39
N LYS A 19 0.70 -1.23 -11.46
CA LYS A 19 0.40 0.18 -11.75
C LYS A 19 1.39 0.85 -12.70
N LEU A 20 2.64 0.39 -12.74
CA LEU A 20 3.63 0.90 -13.70
C LEU A 20 3.38 0.38 -15.11
N GLU A 21 2.71 -0.78 -15.25
CA GLU A 21 2.34 -1.38 -16.53
C GLU A 21 1.14 -0.68 -17.20
N ALA A 22 0.46 0.23 -16.49
CA ALA A 22 -0.64 1.05 -17.01
C ALA A 22 -0.25 2.55 -17.09
N PRO A 23 0.69 2.93 -18.00
CA PRO A 23 1.11 4.32 -18.15
C PRO A 23 -0.06 5.19 -18.60
N GLY A 24 -0.20 6.39 -18.02
CA GLY A 24 -1.27 7.35 -18.31
C GLY A 24 -2.45 7.32 -17.33
N THR A 25 -2.67 6.19 -16.64
CA THR A 25 -3.70 6.08 -15.59
C THR A 25 -3.17 6.50 -14.22
N PHE A 26 -1.89 6.21 -13.95
CA PHE A 26 -1.24 6.49 -12.68
C PHE A 26 -0.04 7.42 -12.86
N ASN A 27 0.25 8.20 -11.83
CA ASN A 27 1.50 8.95 -11.75
C ASN A 27 2.67 7.97 -11.53
N THR A 28 3.24 7.49 -12.63
CA THR A 28 4.31 6.48 -12.65
C THR A 28 5.53 6.91 -11.83
N ARG A 29 5.87 8.20 -11.80
CA ARG A 29 6.96 8.74 -10.96
C ARG A 29 6.70 8.55 -9.48
N THR A 30 5.46 8.79 -9.03
CA THR A 30 5.08 8.58 -7.64
C THR A 30 5.04 7.09 -7.29
N ILE A 31 4.48 6.25 -8.16
CA ILE A 31 4.46 4.80 -7.96
C ILE A 31 5.89 4.22 -7.90
N ALA A 32 6.80 4.66 -8.77
CA ALA A 32 8.20 4.21 -8.76
C ALA A 32 8.90 4.54 -7.43
N ARG A 33 8.70 5.75 -6.89
CA ARG A 33 9.25 6.13 -5.57
C ARG A 33 8.68 5.27 -4.44
N GLN A 34 7.38 4.97 -4.48
CA GLN A 34 6.75 4.09 -3.49
C GLN A 34 7.31 2.67 -3.54
N LEU A 35 7.53 2.15 -4.75
CA LEU A 35 8.10 0.81 -4.95
C LEU A 35 9.54 0.73 -4.43
N ASP A 36 10.34 1.75 -4.69
CA ASP A 36 11.74 1.86 -4.25
C ASP A 36 11.85 1.99 -2.72
N ALA A 37 11.03 2.86 -2.10
CA ALA A 37 10.94 2.94 -0.64
C ALA A 37 10.47 1.62 -0.01
N LEU A 38 9.47 0.96 -0.60
CA LEU A 38 9.00 -0.34 -0.15
C LEU A 38 10.15 -1.35 -0.21
N GLN A 39 10.91 -1.42 -1.31
CA GLN A 39 12.04 -2.35 -1.48
C GLN A 39 13.13 -2.15 -0.42
N ARG A 40 13.46 -0.90 -0.07
CA ARG A 40 14.41 -0.58 1.00
C ARG A 40 13.92 -0.88 2.42
N GLY A 41 12.63 -1.18 2.59
CA GLY A 41 12.04 -1.37 3.92
C GLY A 41 11.59 -0.08 4.59
N GLU A 42 11.64 1.04 3.88
CA GLU A 42 11.30 2.38 4.37
C GLU A 42 9.86 2.78 4.00
N GLY A 43 9.28 2.11 3.00
CA GLY A 43 7.94 2.38 2.49
C GLY A 43 6.87 1.50 3.12
N PRO A 44 5.64 2.02 3.31
CA PRO A 44 4.54 1.27 3.92
C PRO A 44 4.00 0.19 2.98
N THR A 45 3.49 -0.88 3.56
CA THR A 45 2.67 -1.88 2.88
C THR A 45 1.29 -1.32 2.56
N TYR A 46 0.57 -1.97 1.65
CA TYR A 46 -0.81 -1.63 1.33
C TYR A 46 -1.71 -1.73 2.56
N PHE A 47 -1.49 -2.72 3.43
CA PHE A 47 -2.17 -2.82 4.71
C PHE A 47 -1.96 -1.56 5.57
N GLU A 48 -0.70 -1.13 5.72
CA GLU A 48 -0.35 0.05 6.53
C GLU A 48 -0.94 1.32 5.96
N ILE A 49 -0.94 1.49 4.63
CA ILE A 49 -1.59 2.63 3.96
C ILE A 49 -3.09 2.68 4.30
N VAL A 50 -3.79 1.54 4.19
CA VAL A 50 -5.23 1.47 4.48
C VAL A 50 -5.51 1.77 5.96
N MET A 51 -4.67 1.24 6.86
CA MET A 51 -4.81 1.51 8.29
C MET A 51 -4.56 2.99 8.64
N ASP A 52 -3.59 3.64 7.98
CA ASP A 52 -3.30 5.06 8.15
C ASP A 52 -4.47 5.95 7.68
N ILE A 53 -5.11 5.57 6.57
CA ILE A 53 -6.34 6.22 6.09
C ILE A 53 -7.43 6.10 7.16
N PHE A 54 -7.71 4.89 7.66
CA PHE A 54 -8.73 4.71 8.68
C PHE A 54 -8.42 5.49 9.96
N ALA A 55 -7.17 5.48 10.42
CA ALA A 55 -6.73 6.25 11.59
C ALA A 55 -6.92 7.77 11.41
N SER A 56 -6.82 8.26 10.17
CA SER A 56 -7.03 9.67 9.84
C SER A 56 -8.51 10.09 9.86
N HIS A 57 -9.46 9.15 9.93
CA HIS A 57 -10.90 9.43 9.90
C HIS A 57 -11.58 9.16 11.24
N ARG A 58 -11.92 10.22 11.99
CA ARG A 58 -12.56 10.11 13.32
C ARG A 58 -13.94 9.43 13.35
N GLN A 59 -14.59 9.28 12.19
CA GLN A 59 -15.92 8.66 12.06
C GLN A 59 -15.85 7.16 11.76
N ILE A 60 -14.66 6.59 11.61
CA ILE A 60 -14.46 5.17 11.33
C ILE A 60 -14.00 4.48 12.62
N THR A 61 -14.73 3.46 13.04
CA THR A 61 -14.33 2.57 14.14
C THR A 61 -14.00 1.20 13.56
N LEU A 62 -12.73 0.80 13.68
CA LEU A 62 -12.31 -0.56 13.31
C LEU A 62 -12.69 -1.53 14.42
N VAL A 63 -13.45 -2.56 14.07
CA VAL A 63 -13.76 -3.67 14.97
C VAL A 63 -12.80 -4.84 14.69
N PRO A 64 -12.18 -5.43 15.73
CA PRO A 64 -11.40 -6.64 15.56
C PRO A 64 -12.31 -7.78 15.07
N ALA A 65 -11.73 -8.68 14.28
CA ALA A 65 -12.39 -9.90 13.81
C ALA A 65 -12.47 -10.95 14.92
#